data_AF-A0A523PKH3-F1
#
_entry.id   AF-A0A523PKH3-F1
#
_cell.length_a   1.000
_cell.length_b   1.000
_cell.length_c   1.000
_cell.angle_alpha   90.00
_cell.angle_beta   90.00
_cell.angle_gamma   90.00
#
_symmetry.space_group_name_H-M   'P 1'
#
loop_
_entity.id
_entity.type
_entity.pdbx_description
1 polymer ?
#
loop_
_entity_poly.entity_id
_entity_poly.type
_entity_poly.pdbx_seq_one_letter_code
_entity_poly.pdbx_strand_id
1 'polypeptide(L)'
;MSTNWWMIWPGNPVLSVLALYALSLFFLYPARGPLHGVIRAISRAISGPLRLGARWLLSTAEMLRGRNKMVLLAHGKEEITQGIEREFERVTAVVQRDLHDYPVLQRKLMGEITRIEEDYQKCGAVPPTPPEWTKAVAAVAKIPPTADGLVQKILGDINHSIEKIQDKAIAEYRRSYECRHKILKGFMPFWRSLNQTLTQVDRNLTGLQESASRIDAQMEQYQQISVNSDKVEHSLTSSATTQFAIAAIVLLIAIGGAFVNYKLIALPMSAMVANDYVTANLQASDIAALVIIFVEASMGLFLMEALRITHLFPRINNLPDKMRRRFMWVAFSLLLTLALVEVALAVLRDWIVIEGIKLTSELAGGGTVAAAAEDSSLVNKIPTIGQMILGFILPWALAFMAIPLEYFIHSARTVLGVSLVVGIRGLAFALRVVAHVARQAGNLLVNLYDVLIFLPLLVERIVRPNGGQDVGPSKSRRVAPFAAK
;
A
#
# COMPACT_ATOMS: atom_id res chain seq x y z
N MET A 1 -55.69 -51.55 17.33
CA MET A 1 -56.72 -51.20 16.33
C MET A 1 -56.02 -50.48 15.19
N SER A 2 -55.73 -51.19 14.10
CA SER A 2 -55.17 -50.59 12.88
C SER A 2 -56.31 -49.97 12.06
N THR A 3 -56.28 -48.65 11.90
CA THR A 3 -57.27 -47.85 11.21
C THR A 3 -57.17 -48.06 9.68
N ASN A 4 -57.79 -49.12 9.18
CA ASN A 4 -57.87 -49.41 7.73
C ASN A 4 -59.00 -48.62 7.04
N TRP A 5 -59.00 -47.28 7.18
CA TRP A 5 -59.94 -46.35 6.51
C TRP A 5 -59.93 -46.36 4.96
N TRP A 6 -59.04 -47.14 4.36
CA TRP A 6 -58.67 -47.11 2.94
C TRP A 6 -59.11 -48.41 2.24
N MET A 7 -59.56 -49.41 3.02
CA MET A 7 -60.04 -50.69 2.51
C MET A 7 -61.54 -50.61 2.27
N ILE A 8 -61.93 -50.42 1.01
CA ILE A 8 -63.34 -50.52 0.58
C ILE A 8 -63.87 -51.95 0.77
N TRP A 9 -62.99 -52.96 0.63
CA TRP A 9 -63.27 -54.36 0.91
C TRP A 9 -62.40 -54.89 2.06
N PRO A 10 -62.97 -55.22 3.23
CA PRO A 10 -62.22 -55.85 4.31
C PRO A 10 -61.82 -57.29 3.93
N GLY A 11 -60.52 -57.57 3.98
CA GLY A 11 -59.95 -58.92 3.71
C GLY A 11 -59.19 -59.06 2.40
N ASN A 12 -59.27 -58.11 1.46
CA ASN A 12 -58.47 -58.14 0.23
C ASN A 12 -57.90 -56.74 -0.11
N PRO A 13 -56.64 -56.44 0.30
CA PRO A 13 -56.02 -55.14 0.05
C PRO A 13 -55.87 -54.82 -1.44
N VAL A 14 -55.64 -55.84 -2.27
CA VAL A 14 -55.38 -55.67 -3.70
C VAL A 14 -56.62 -55.17 -4.44
N LEU A 15 -57.80 -55.73 -4.12
CA LEU A 15 -59.08 -55.30 -4.72
C LEU A 15 -59.47 -53.88 -4.30
N SER A 16 -59.21 -53.50 -3.05
CA SER A 16 -59.48 -52.14 -2.57
C SER A 16 -58.60 -51.11 -3.29
N VAL A 17 -57.31 -51.41 -3.49
CA VAL A 17 -56.38 -50.55 -4.24
C VAL A 17 -56.78 -50.44 -5.71
N LEU A 18 -57.17 -51.54 -6.35
CA LEU A 18 -57.63 -51.53 -7.74
C LEU A 18 -58.93 -50.73 -7.93
N ALA A 19 -59.89 -50.86 -7.02
CA ALA A 19 -61.15 -50.11 -7.06
C ALA A 19 -60.91 -48.60 -6.89
N LEU A 20 -60.06 -48.21 -5.93
CA LEU A 20 -59.65 -46.81 -5.74
C LEU A 20 -58.89 -46.26 -6.95
N TYR A 21 -58.01 -47.06 -7.55
CA TYR A 21 -57.29 -46.70 -8.76
C TYR A 21 -58.25 -46.49 -9.96
N ALA A 22 -59.20 -47.39 -10.19
CA ALA A 22 -60.21 -47.23 -11.24
C ALA A 22 -61.10 -45.99 -11.03
N LEU A 23 -61.52 -45.74 -9.78
CA LEU A 23 -62.26 -44.52 -9.43
C LEU A 23 -61.44 -43.26 -9.72
N SER A 24 -60.15 -43.27 -9.35
CA SER A 24 -59.24 -42.15 -9.63
C SER A 24 -59.07 -41.90 -11.13
N LEU A 25 -59.01 -42.95 -11.96
CA LEU A 25 -58.89 -42.83 -13.42
C LEU A 25 -60.12 -42.15 -14.04
N PHE A 26 -61.32 -42.46 -13.53
CA PHE A 26 -62.56 -41.85 -14.00
C PHE A 26 -62.58 -40.32 -13.82
N PHE A 27 -62.02 -39.82 -12.72
CA PHE A 27 -61.91 -38.39 -12.45
C PHE A 27 -60.68 -37.73 -13.09
N LEU A 28 -59.55 -38.42 -13.13
CA LEU A 28 -58.29 -37.85 -13.63
C LEU A 28 -58.24 -37.76 -15.15
N TYR A 29 -58.83 -38.71 -15.89
CA TYR A 29 -58.75 -38.74 -17.35
C TYR A 29 -59.39 -37.52 -18.05
N PRO A 30 -60.63 -37.08 -17.72
CA PRO A 30 -61.23 -35.88 -18.31
C PRO A 30 -60.51 -34.59 -17.91
N ALA A 31 -59.89 -34.58 -16.71
CA ALA A 31 -59.19 -33.43 -16.17
C ALA A 31 -57.80 -33.19 -16.80
N ARG A 32 -57.32 -34.09 -17.67
CA ARG A 32 -55.98 -34.02 -18.27
C ARG A 32 -55.65 -32.69 -18.93
N GLY A 33 -56.53 -32.20 -19.81
CA GLY A 33 -56.37 -30.94 -20.52
C GLY A 33 -56.19 -29.73 -19.60
N PRO A 34 -57.14 -29.44 -18.69
CA PRO A 34 -57.01 -28.32 -17.76
C PRO A 34 -55.82 -28.49 -16.80
N LEU A 35 -55.53 -29.71 -16.33
CA LEU A 35 -54.46 -29.96 -15.36
C LEU A 35 -53.06 -29.77 -15.97
N HIS A 36 -52.85 -30.19 -17.23
CA HIS A 36 -51.65 -29.83 -18.01
C HIS A 36 -51.53 -28.31 -18.20
N GLY A 37 -52.65 -27.64 -18.48
CA GLY A 37 -52.70 -26.18 -18.61
C GLY A 37 -52.25 -25.48 -17.34
N VAL A 38 -52.78 -25.89 -16.18
CA VAL A 38 -52.47 -25.33 -14.86
C VAL A 38 -51.00 -25.58 -14.49
N ILE A 39 -50.48 -26.81 -14.63
CA ILE A 39 -49.07 -27.11 -14.33
C ILE A 39 -48.12 -26.25 -15.19
N ARG A 40 -48.38 -26.16 -16.50
CA ARG A 40 -47.57 -25.34 -17.41
C ARG A 40 -47.75 -23.85 -17.16
N ALA A 41 -48.91 -23.39 -16.72
CA ALA A 41 -49.15 -22.00 -16.36
C ALA A 41 -48.38 -21.61 -15.09
N ILE A 42 -48.44 -22.43 -14.04
CA ILE A 42 -47.69 -22.23 -12.78
C ILE A 42 -46.18 -22.24 -13.05
N SER A 43 -45.70 -23.23 -13.82
CA SER A 43 -44.29 -23.32 -14.19
C SER A 43 -43.80 -22.10 -14.99
N ARG A 44 -44.63 -21.56 -15.89
CA ARG A 44 -44.34 -20.30 -16.61
C ARG A 44 -44.42 -19.07 -15.71
N ALA A 45 -45.39 -19.01 -14.80
CA ALA A 45 -45.57 -17.92 -13.84
C ALA A 45 -44.39 -17.82 -12.87
N ILE A 46 -43.78 -18.95 -12.50
CA ILE A 46 -42.56 -18.98 -11.69
C ILE A 46 -41.35 -18.64 -12.56
N SER A 47 -41.15 -19.33 -13.69
CA SER A 47 -39.91 -19.15 -14.48
C SER A 47 -39.79 -17.80 -15.20
N GLY A 48 -40.89 -17.13 -15.51
CA GLY A 48 -40.91 -15.83 -16.21
C GLY A 48 -40.20 -14.72 -15.41
N PRO A 49 -40.69 -14.37 -14.21
CA PRO A 49 -40.09 -13.36 -13.34
C PRO A 49 -38.62 -13.64 -13.00
N LEU A 50 -38.26 -14.91 -12.74
CA LEU A 50 -36.86 -15.27 -12.47
C LEU A 50 -35.93 -14.95 -13.65
N ARG A 51 -36.37 -15.20 -14.89
CA ARG A 51 -35.58 -14.85 -16.09
C ARG A 51 -35.47 -13.35 -16.29
N LEU A 52 -36.54 -12.61 -16.00
CA LEU A 52 -36.54 -11.15 -16.09
C LEU A 52 -35.60 -10.54 -15.04
N GLY A 53 -35.70 -11.01 -13.79
CA GLY A 53 -34.79 -10.64 -12.71
C GLY A 53 -33.33 -10.94 -13.04
N ALA A 54 -33.04 -12.12 -13.61
CA ALA A 54 -31.69 -12.45 -14.05
C ALA A 54 -31.15 -11.51 -15.14
N ARG A 55 -31.97 -11.11 -16.11
CA ARG A 55 -31.57 -10.14 -17.16
C ARG A 55 -31.31 -8.77 -16.56
N TRP A 56 -32.19 -8.32 -15.66
CA TRP A 56 -32.03 -7.05 -14.97
C TRP A 56 -30.73 -7.01 -14.16
N LEU A 57 -30.46 -8.04 -13.36
CA LEU A 57 -29.22 -8.13 -12.58
C LEU A 57 -27.96 -8.14 -13.45
N LEU A 58 -27.97 -8.82 -14.60
CA LEU A 58 -26.84 -8.79 -15.53
C LEU A 58 -26.60 -7.39 -16.09
N SER A 59 -27.68 -6.67 -16.45
CA SER A 59 -27.58 -5.27 -16.88
C SER A 59 -27.03 -4.38 -15.76
N THR A 60 -27.49 -4.56 -14.53
CA THR A 60 -27.02 -3.82 -13.35
C THR A 60 -25.54 -4.13 -13.06
N ALA A 61 -25.10 -5.38 -13.24
CA ALA A 61 -23.72 -5.78 -13.07
C ALA A 61 -22.79 -5.09 -14.09
N GLU A 62 -23.20 -4.96 -15.35
CA GLU A 62 -22.43 -4.22 -16.37
C GLU A 62 -22.36 -2.72 -16.02
N MET A 63 -23.48 -2.12 -15.59
CA MET A 63 -23.49 -0.72 -15.16
C MET A 63 -22.57 -0.48 -13.95
N LEU A 64 -22.61 -1.37 -12.95
CA LEU A 64 -21.74 -1.31 -11.78
C LEU A 64 -20.27 -1.49 -12.15
N ARG A 65 -19.95 -2.42 -13.06
CA ARG A 65 -18.59 -2.59 -13.57
C ARG A 65 -18.06 -1.31 -14.22
N GLY A 66 -18.86 -0.65 -15.05
CA GLY A 66 -18.50 0.63 -15.67
C GLY A 66 -18.22 1.71 -14.63
N ARG A 67 -19.07 1.84 -13.59
CA ARG A 67 -18.86 2.80 -12.49
C ARG A 67 -17.60 2.49 -11.68
N ASN A 68 -17.35 1.22 -11.37
CA ASN A 68 -16.16 0.80 -10.64
C ASN A 68 -14.89 1.10 -11.44
N LYS A 69 -14.89 0.85 -12.76
CA LYS A 69 -13.78 1.20 -13.65
C LYS A 69 -13.50 2.70 -13.64
N MET A 70 -14.53 3.54 -13.77
CA MET A 70 -14.35 5.00 -13.74
C MET A 70 -13.73 5.48 -12.43
N VAL A 71 -14.20 4.97 -11.30
CA VAL A 71 -13.66 5.36 -9.98
C VAL A 71 -12.22 4.88 -9.81
N LEU A 72 -11.91 3.65 -10.23
CA LEU A 72 -10.57 3.09 -10.14
C LEU A 72 -9.56 3.89 -10.96
N LEU A 73 -9.93 4.25 -12.20
CA LEU A 73 -9.07 5.05 -13.08
C LEU A 73 -8.93 6.49 -12.58
N ALA A 74 -9.99 7.09 -12.04
CA ALA A 74 -9.91 8.40 -11.42
C ALA A 74 -8.96 8.41 -10.22
N HIS A 75 -9.04 7.39 -9.35
CA HIS A 75 -8.16 7.28 -8.18
C HIS A 75 -6.71 7.01 -8.58
N GLY A 76 -6.46 6.08 -9.50
CA GLY A 76 -5.12 5.82 -10.02
C GLY A 76 -4.51 7.05 -10.70
N LYS A 77 -5.32 7.84 -11.41
CA LYS A 77 -4.89 9.10 -12.00
C LYS A 77 -4.45 10.10 -10.92
N GLU A 78 -5.22 10.25 -9.85
CA GLU A 78 -4.90 11.15 -8.74
C GLU A 78 -3.60 10.75 -8.05
N GLU A 79 -3.40 9.46 -7.76
CA GLU A 79 -2.19 8.93 -7.14
C GLU A 79 -0.94 9.19 -7.99
N ILE A 80 -1.01 8.91 -9.31
CA ILE A 80 0.10 9.20 -10.22
C ILE A 80 0.35 10.70 -10.35
N THR A 81 -0.71 11.51 -10.39
CA THR A 81 -0.57 12.98 -10.47
C THR A 81 0.16 13.51 -9.24
N GLN A 82 -0.16 13.02 -8.04
CA GLN A 82 0.57 13.40 -6.82
C GLN A 82 2.02 12.92 -6.84
N GLY A 83 2.29 11.73 -7.38
CA GLY A 83 3.65 11.23 -7.59
C GLY A 83 4.47 12.14 -8.51
N ILE A 84 3.87 12.54 -9.63
CA ILE A 84 4.45 13.45 -10.61
C ILE A 84 4.72 14.83 -10.00
N GLU A 85 3.74 15.40 -9.29
CA GLU A 85 3.88 16.71 -8.63
C GLU A 85 5.04 16.71 -7.63
N ARG A 86 5.18 15.67 -6.81
CA ARG A 86 6.29 15.54 -5.84
C ARG A 86 7.65 15.45 -6.53
N GLU A 87 7.76 14.72 -7.63
CA GLU A 87 9.01 14.65 -8.39
C GLU A 87 9.31 15.98 -9.09
N PHE A 88 8.30 16.70 -9.58
CA PHE A 88 8.48 18.06 -10.12
C PHE A 88 8.92 19.06 -9.05
N GLU A 89 8.33 19.04 -7.85
CA GLU A 89 8.78 19.86 -6.72
C GLU A 89 10.24 19.55 -6.36
N ARG A 90 10.61 18.26 -6.31
CA ARG A 90 12.00 17.83 -6.07
C ARG A 90 12.95 18.36 -7.14
N VAL A 91 12.63 18.17 -8.42
CA VAL A 91 13.44 18.66 -9.53
C VAL A 91 13.56 20.18 -9.47
N THR A 92 12.46 20.88 -9.22
CA THR A 92 12.45 22.35 -9.09
C THR A 92 13.37 22.82 -7.97
N ALA A 93 13.34 22.17 -6.80
CA ALA A 93 14.22 22.49 -5.69
C ALA A 93 15.71 22.26 -6.03
N VAL A 94 16.04 21.17 -6.73
CA VAL A 94 17.42 20.88 -7.19
C VAL A 94 17.87 21.90 -8.22
N VAL A 95 17.04 22.17 -9.23
CA VAL A 95 17.33 23.14 -10.30
C VAL A 95 17.53 24.53 -9.71
N GLN A 96 16.65 24.97 -8.81
CA GLN A 96 16.74 26.30 -8.20
C GLN A 96 18.01 26.46 -7.35
N ARG A 97 18.40 25.43 -6.60
CA ARG A 97 19.66 25.43 -5.84
C ARG A 97 20.87 25.49 -6.79
N ASP A 98 20.89 24.63 -7.80
CA ASP A 98 22.07 24.43 -8.63
C ASP A 98 22.26 25.57 -9.66
N LEU A 99 21.18 26.15 -10.20
CA LEU A 99 21.26 27.37 -11.01
C LEU A 99 21.75 28.58 -10.20
N HIS A 100 21.47 28.61 -8.89
CA HIS A 100 21.94 29.71 -8.04
C HIS A 100 23.44 29.64 -7.76
N ASP A 101 23.98 28.43 -7.62
CA ASP A 101 25.39 28.21 -7.31
C ASP A 101 26.31 28.36 -8.53
N TYR A 102 25.78 28.16 -9.75
CA TYR A 102 26.56 28.21 -10.98
C TYR A 102 27.23 29.58 -11.26
N PRO A 103 26.54 30.74 -11.14
CA PRO A 103 27.17 32.05 -11.27
C PRO A 103 28.28 32.31 -10.24
N VAL A 104 28.15 31.78 -9.02
CA VAL A 104 29.16 31.91 -7.97
C VAL A 104 30.41 31.12 -8.35
N LEU A 105 30.23 29.91 -8.89
CA LEU A 105 31.32 29.10 -9.42
C LEU A 105 32.04 29.81 -10.56
N GLN A 106 31.28 30.36 -11.51
CA GLN A 106 31.82 31.12 -12.65
C GLN A 106 32.63 32.33 -12.19
N ARG A 107 32.14 33.12 -11.21
CA ARG A 107 32.87 34.27 -10.67
C ARG A 107 34.16 33.85 -9.96
N LYS A 108 34.13 32.79 -9.15
CA LYS A 108 35.33 32.27 -8.48
C LYS A 108 36.38 31.80 -9.49
N LEU A 109 35.95 31.07 -10.52
CA LEU A 109 36.82 30.61 -11.61
C LEU A 109 37.48 31.81 -12.32
N MET A 110 36.70 32.80 -12.73
CA MET A 110 37.22 33.98 -13.42
C MET A 110 38.13 34.83 -12.53
N GLY A 111 37.81 34.97 -11.25
CA GLY A 111 38.61 35.72 -10.28
C GLY A 111 39.99 35.09 -10.07
N GLU A 112 40.06 33.76 -9.91
CA GLU A 112 41.35 33.07 -9.78
C GLU A 112 42.14 33.12 -11.09
N ILE A 113 41.51 32.90 -12.25
CA ILE A 113 42.19 33.04 -13.57
C ILE A 113 42.83 34.44 -13.70
N THR A 114 42.11 35.50 -13.35
CA THR A 114 42.63 36.88 -13.44
C THR A 114 43.81 37.08 -12.49
N ARG A 115 43.71 36.60 -11.24
CA ARG A 115 44.79 36.69 -10.26
C ARG A 115 46.06 35.97 -10.73
N ILE A 116 45.90 34.83 -11.39
CA ILE A 116 46.99 34.05 -11.96
C ILE A 116 47.66 34.81 -13.09
N GLU A 117 46.88 35.39 -13.99
CA GLU A 117 47.38 36.21 -15.10
C GLU A 117 48.27 37.33 -14.54
N GLU A 118 47.82 38.02 -13.48
CA GLU A 118 48.58 39.07 -12.81
C GLU A 118 49.85 38.55 -12.12
N ASP A 119 49.76 37.46 -11.35
CA ASP A 119 50.92 36.90 -10.63
C ASP A 119 51.96 36.29 -11.58
N TYR A 120 51.50 35.72 -12.71
CA TYR A 120 52.37 35.25 -13.78
C TYR A 120 53.09 36.41 -14.48
N GLN A 121 52.38 37.50 -14.80
CA GLN A 121 53.00 38.71 -15.35
C GLN A 121 54.04 39.31 -14.40
N LYS A 122 53.80 39.28 -13.08
CA LYS A 122 54.77 39.76 -12.07
C LYS A 122 56.02 38.89 -11.94
N CYS A 123 55.93 37.57 -12.12
CA CYS A 123 57.09 36.66 -12.14
C CYS A 123 57.67 36.48 -13.58
N GLY A 124 57.46 37.44 -14.48
CA GLY A 124 57.93 37.40 -15.87
C GLY A 124 59.43 37.11 -16.01
N ALA A 125 59.81 36.41 -17.08
CA ALA A 125 61.21 36.09 -17.37
C ALA A 125 61.97 37.38 -17.71
N VAL A 126 62.72 37.93 -16.75
CA VAL A 126 63.77 38.89 -17.09
C VAL A 126 64.91 38.07 -17.69
N PRO A 127 65.18 38.16 -19.02
CA PRO A 127 66.39 37.55 -19.55
C PRO A 127 67.59 38.21 -18.84
N PRO A 128 68.57 37.42 -18.35
CA PRO A 128 69.73 38.01 -17.70
C PRO A 128 70.37 39.02 -18.66
N THR A 129 70.70 40.21 -18.16
CA THR A 129 71.36 41.24 -18.97
C THR A 129 72.64 40.66 -19.58
N PRO A 130 72.98 41.00 -20.84
CA PRO A 130 74.16 40.45 -21.49
C PRO A 130 75.39 40.72 -20.63
N PRO A 131 76.20 39.68 -20.34
CA PRO A 131 77.20 39.77 -19.28
C PRO A 131 78.23 40.88 -19.52
N GLU A 132 78.50 41.69 -18.51
CA GLU A 132 79.48 42.79 -18.62
C GLU A 132 80.92 42.33 -18.89
N TRP A 133 81.25 41.08 -18.56
CA TRP A 133 82.55 40.50 -18.87
C TRP A 133 82.81 40.39 -20.38
N THR A 134 81.79 40.37 -21.23
CA THR A 134 81.97 40.40 -22.69
C THR A 134 82.72 41.66 -23.14
N LYS A 135 82.45 42.80 -22.47
CA LYS A 135 83.18 44.06 -22.69
C LYS A 135 84.57 44.04 -22.06
N ALA A 136 84.72 43.45 -20.89
CA ALA A 136 86.01 43.33 -20.19
C ALA A 136 86.99 42.41 -20.94
N VAL A 137 86.53 41.25 -21.42
CA VAL A 137 87.31 40.30 -22.24
C VAL A 137 87.69 40.93 -23.59
N ALA A 138 86.77 41.66 -24.23
CA ALA A 138 87.05 42.41 -25.45
C ALA A 138 88.07 43.55 -25.25
N ALA A 139 88.18 44.10 -24.04
CA ALA A 139 89.17 45.09 -23.68
C ALA A 139 90.56 44.46 -23.42
N VAL A 140 90.62 43.30 -22.74
CA VAL A 140 91.88 42.56 -22.48
C VAL A 140 92.50 41.99 -23.75
N ALA A 141 91.68 41.49 -24.68
CA ALA A 141 92.16 40.98 -25.97
C ALA A 141 92.90 42.03 -26.83
N LYS A 142 92.81 43.32 -26.48
CA LYS A 142 93.49 44.43 -27.17
C LYS A 142 94.82 44.86 -26.53
N ILE A 143 95.22 44.26 -25.40
CA ILE A 143 96.45 44.62 -24.67
C ILE A 143 97.62 43.72 -25.11
N PRO A 144 98.80 44.26 -25.49
CA PRO A 144 99.97 43.45 -25.85
C PRO A 144 100.60 42.74 -24.64
N PRO A 145 101.27 41.58 -24.81
CA PRO A 145 101.80 40.79 -23.70
C PRO A 145 103.06 41.45 -23.10
N THR A 146 102.89 42.12 -21.95
CA THR A 146 104.00 42.72 -21.18
C THR A 146 104.26 41.94 -19.89
N ALA A 147 105.53 41.85 -19.48
CA ALA A 147 106.02 40.99 -18.38
C ALA A 147 105.60 41.40 -16.94
N ASP A 148 104.85 42.49 -16.76
CA ASP A 148 104.56 43.08 -15.43
C ASP A 148 103.37 42.46 -14.65
N GLY A 149 102.88 41.27 -15.03
CA GLY A 149 101.79 40.60 -14.30
C GLY A 149 100.43 41.33 -14.33
N LEU A 150 100.33 42.46 -15.04
CA LEU A 150 99.11 43.28 -15.19
C LEU A 150 98.00 42.50 -15.88
N VAL A 151 98.35 41.70 -16.90
CA VAL A 151 97.43 40.79 -17.59
C VAL A 151 96.91 39.70 -16.65
N GLN A 152 97.76 39.15 -15.77
CA GLN A 152 97.37 38.15 -14.78
C GLN A 152 96.43 38.74 -13.72
N LYS A 153 96.66 39.98 -13.30
CA LYS A 153 95.77 40.72 -12.38
C LYS A 153 94.42 41.01 -13.01
N ILE A 154 94.37 41.46 -14.27
CA ILE A 154 93.11 41.70 -14.97
C ILE A 154 92.37 40.39 -15.27
N LEU A 155 93.06 39.31 -15.64
CA LEU A 155 92.45 37.97 -15.77
C LEU A 155 91.87 37.48 -14.43
N GLY A 156 92.55 37.75 -13.31
CA GLY A 156 92.04 37.50 -11.96
C GLY A 156 90.78 38.31 -11.64
N ASP A 157 90.76 39.61 -11.97
CA ASP A 157 89.60 40.49 -11.80
C ASP A 157 88.42 40.07 -12.70
N ILE A 158 88.70 39.59 -13.93
CA ILE A 158 87.69 39.01 -14.83
C ILE A 158 87.15 37.71 -14.25
N ASN A 159 87.99 36.80 -13.76
CA ASN A 159 87.54 35.56 -13.16
C ASN A 159 86.64 35.82 -11.94
N HIS A 160 87.06 36.74 -11.05
CA HIS A 160 86.26 37.10 -9.88
C HIS A 160 84.94 37.80 -10.26
N SER A 161 84.93 38.63 -11.31
CA SER A 161 83.71 39.26 -11.84
C SER A 161 82.77 38.25 -12.50
N ILE A 162 83.30 37.27 -13.24
CA ILE A 162 82.54 36.16 -13.82
C ILE A 162 81.87 35.34 -12.72
N GLU A 163 82.62 34.93 -11.69
CA GLU A 163 82.09 34.19 -10.55
C GLU A 163 80.97 34.99 -9.86
N LYS A 164 81.19 36.28 -9.60
CA LYS A 164 80.20 37.14 -8.93
C LYS A 164 78.93 37.38 -9.75
N ILE A 165 79.04 37.56 -11.07
CA ILE A 165 77.89 37.72 -11.96
C ILE A 165 77.15 36.40 -12.15
N GLN A 166 77.88 35.29 -12.26
CA GLN A 166 77.30 33.95 -12.38
C GLN A 166 76.54 33.57 -11.10
N ASP A 167 77.10 33.84 -9.92
CA ASP A 167 76.40 33.66 -8.64
C ASP A 167 75.14 34.53 -8.56
N LYS A 168 75.21 35.78 -9.02
CA LYS A 168 74.05 36.69 -9.04
C LYS A 168 72.97 36.24 -10.03
N ALA A 169 73.35 35.80 -11.22
CA ALA A 169 72.44 35.27 -12.23
C ALA A 169 71.78 33.97 -11.76
N ILE A 170 72.55 33.04 -11.16
CA ILE A 170 72.03 31.81 -10.56
C ILE A 170 71.06 32.15 -9.41
N ALA A 171 71.38 33.14 -8.58
CA ALA A 171 70.49 33.59 -7.51
C ALA A 171 69.18 34.21 -8.03
N GLU A 172 69.24 35.03 -9.07
CA GLU A 172 68.04 35.58 -9.75
C GLU A 172 67.22 34.48 -10.43
N TYR A 173 67.86 33.52 -11.09
CA TYR A 173 67.19 32.34 -11.65
C TYR A 173 66.50 31.53 -10.56
N ARG A 174 67.20 31.21 -9.45
CA ARG A 174 66.60 30.48 -8.32
C ARG A 174 65.39 31.21 -7.74
N ARG A 175 65.49 32.54 -7.55
CA ARG A 175 64.36 33.36 -7.08
C ARG A 175 63.17 33.36 -8.06
N SER A 176 63.43 33.45 -9.37
CA SER A 176 62.38 33.37 -10.39
C SER A 176 61.69 32.00 -10.41
N TYR A 177 62.46 30.91 -10.30
CA TYR A 177 61.91 29.56 -10.19
C TYR A 177 61.13 29.34 -8.88
N GLU A 178 61.62 29.86 -7.75
CA GLU A 178 60.89 29.84 -6.48
C GLU A 178 59.57 30.61 -6.57
N CYS A 179 59.55 31.79 -7.21
CA CYS A 179 58.35 32.60 -7.49
C CYS A 179 57.31 31.77 -8.24
N ARG A 180 57.71 31.13 -9.34
CA ARG A 180 56.82 30.28 -10.16
C ARG A 180 56.34 29.04 -9.41
N HIS A 181 57.23 28.38 -8.66
CA HIS A 181 56.87 27.20 -7.91
C HIS A 181 55.94 27.53 -6.74
N LYS A 182 56.10 28.71 -6.12
CA LYS A 182 55.19 29.23 -5.09
C LYS A 182 53.82 29.57 -5.66
N ILE A 183 53.77 30.17 -6.86
CA ILE A 183 52.52 30.36 -7.62
C ILE A 183 51.84 29.01 -7.86
N LEU A 184 52.53 28.05 -8.50
CA LEU A 184 52.04 26.69 -8.76
C LEU A 184 51.55 25.98 -7.49
N LYS A 185 52.26 26.13 -6.37
CA LYS A 185 51.84 25.57 -5.08
C LYS A 185 50.56 26.23 -4.55
N GLY A 186 50.36 27.51 -4.81
CA GLY A 186 49.13 28.25 -4.50
C GLY A 186 47.88 27.74 -5.22
N PHE A 187 48.03 27.06 -6.36
CA PHE A 187 46.92 26.49 -7.13
C PHE A 187 46.34 25.19 -6.58
N MET A 188 47.15 24.39 -5.88
CA MET A 188 46.72 23.10 -5.34
C MET A 188 45.39 23.16 -4.56
N PRO A 189 45.17 24.11 -3.63
CA PRO A 189 43.89 24.24 -2.94
C PRO A 189 42.73 24.61 -3.87
N PHE A 190 42.96 25.47 -4.89
CA PHE A 190 41.94 25.84 -5.87
C PHE A 190 41.49 24.65 -6.72
N TRP A 191 42.43 23.89 -7.30
CA TRP A 191 42.11 22.70 -8.08
C TRP A 191 41.36 21.64 -7.28
N ARG A 192 41.71 21.47 -5.99
CA ARG A 192 40.97 20.59 -5.09
C ARG A 192 39.53 21.08 -4.87
N SER A 193 39.34 22.37 -4.65
CA SER A 193 38.00 22.97 -4.49
C SER A 193 37.16 22.88 -5.77
N LEU A 194 37.77 23.12 -6.93
CA LEU A 194 37.12 23.00 -8.23
C LEU A 194 36.74 21.54 -8.53
N ASN A 195 37.62 20.58 -8.22
CA ASN A 195 37.30 19.16 -8.36
C ASN A 195 36.15 18.73 -7.44
N GLN A 196 36.14 19.19 -6.19
CA GLN A 196 35.04 18.93 -5.25
C GLN A 196 33.72 19.50 -5.74
N THR A 197 33.72 20.74 -6.24
CA THR A 197 32.51 21.39 -6.75
C THR A 197 32.01 20.75 -8.05
N LEU A 198 32.90 20.40 -9.00
CA LEU A 198 32.52 19.63 -10.19
C LEU A 198 31.95 18.25 -9.82
N THR A 199 32.55 17.56 -8.85
CA THR A 199 32.01 16.28 -8.35
C THR A 199 30.62 16.46 -7.74
N GLN A 200 30.36 17.58 -7.06
CA GLN A 200 29.03 17.88 -6.52
C GLN A 200 28.00 18.16 -7.63
N VAL A 201 28.39 18.92 -8.66
CA VAL A 201 27.55 19.18 -9.84
C VAL A 201 27.24 17.89 -10.58
N ASP A 202 28.22 17.02 -10.80
CA ASP A 202 28.05 15.71 -11.45
C ASP A 202 27.05 14.82 -10.70
N ARG A 203 27.16 14.75 -9.37
CA ARG A 203 26.19 14.03 -8.53
C ARG A 203 24.78 14.61 -8.64
N ASN A 204 24.65 15.93 -8.64
CA ASN A 204 23.34 16.56 -8.76
C ASN A 204 22.72 16.36 -10.16
N LEU A 205 23.53 16.45 -11.23
CA LEU A 205 23.11 16.15 -12.60
C LEU A 205 22.65 14.70 -12.74
N THR A 206 23.38 13.76 -12.15
CA THR A 206 22.99 12.35 -12.11
C THR A 206 21.65 12.17 -11.38
N GLY A 207 21.45 12.85 -10.24
CA GLY A 207 20.18 12.83 -9.51
C GLY A 207 19.02 13.47 -10.31
N LEU A 208 19.29 14.52 -11.09
CA LEU A 208 18.31 15.15 -11.96
C LEU A 208 17.93 14.23 -13.13
N GLN A 209 18.89 13.52 -13.73
CA GLN A 209 18.63 12.51 -14.76
C GLN A 209 17.80 11.34 -14.21
N GLU A 210 18.09 10.86 -12.99
CA GLU A 210 17.29 9.84 -12.34
C GLU A 210 15.86 10.33 -12.06
N SER A 211 15.72 11.58 -11.62
CA SER A 211 14.39 12.18 -11.38
C SER A 211 13.60 12.35 -12.69
N ALA A 212 14.26 12.78 -13.77
CA ALA A 212 13.65 12.87 -15.09
C ALA A 212 13.16 11.50 -15.60
N SER A 213 13.96 10.44 -15.47
CA SER A 213 13.54 9.10 -15.88
C SER A 213 12.37 8.55 -15.05
N ARG A 214 12.30 8.90 -13.75
CA ARG A 214 11.15 8.60 -12.90
C ARG A 214 9.88 9.35 -13.33
N ILE A 215 10.01 10.63 -13.66
CA ILE A 215 8.89 11.44 -14.20
C ILE A 215 8.41 10.84 -15.52
N ASP A 216 9.30 10.48 -16.44
CA ASP A 216 8.93 9.85 -17.72
C ASP A 216 8.17 8.54 -17.50
N ALA A 217 8.64 7.68 -16.60
CA ALA A 217 7.96 6.42 -16.27
C ALA A 217 6.57 6.65 -15.66
N GLN A 218 6.43 7.64 -14.77
CA GLN A 218 5.13 8.02 -14.21
C GLN A 218 4.20 8.64 -15.27
N MET A 219 4.74 9.44 -16.18
CA MET A 219 3.99 10.07 -17.27
C MET A 219 3.49 9.03 -18.28
N GLU A 220 4.29 8.00 -18.57
CA GLU A 220 3.85 6.87 -19.39
C GLU A 220 2.67 6.13 -18.74
N GLN A 221 2.75 5.85 -17.43
CA GLN A 221 1.65 5.24 -16.69
C GLN A 221 0.40 6.15 -16.67
N TYR A 222 0.57 7.46 -16.49
CA TYR A 222 -0.51 8.43 -16.58
C TYR A 222 -1.19 8.40 -17.95
N GLN A 223 -0.41 8.35 -19.04
CA GLN A 223 -0.94 8.24 -20.39
C GLN A 223 -1.73 6.94 -20.57
N GLN A 224 -1.21 5.81 -20.09
CA GLN A 224 -1.92 4.53 -20.16
C GLN A 224 -3.26 4.55 -19.37
N ILE A 225 -3.30 5.20 -18.20
CA ILE A 225 -4.56 5.46 -17.46
C ILE A 225 -5.50 6.35 -18.27
N SER A 226 -4.98 7.41 -18.90
CA SER A 226 -5.79 8.36 -19.68
C SER A 226 -6.47 7.73 -20.90
N VAL A 227 -5.83 6.71 -21.50
CA VAL A 227 -6.36 5.95 -22.64
C VAL A 227 -7.36 4.88 -22.19
N ASN A 228 -7.67 4.77 -20.89
CA ASN A 228 -8.57 3.76 -20.29
C ASN A 228 -8.21 2.31 -20.69
N SER A 229 -6.91 2.01 -20.83
CA SER A 229 -6.44 0.71 -21.29
C SER A 229 -6.88 -0.43 -20.33
N ASP A 230 -7.39 -1.53 -20.89
CA ASP A 230 -7.82 -2.70 -20.09
C ASP A 230 -6.68 -3.34 -19.31
N LYS A 231 -5.43 -3.20 -19.79
CA LYS A 231 -4.22 -3.66 -19.09
C LYS A 231 -4.05 -2.93 -17.75
N VAL A 232 -4.38 -1.64 -17.72
CA VAL A 232 -4.28 -0.78 -16.54
C VAL A 232 -5.36 -1.13 -15.52
N GLU A 233 -6.58 -1.40 -15.97
CA GLU A 233 -7.66 -1.90 -15.09
C GLU A 233 -7.23 -3.18 -14.36
N HIS A 234 -6.66 -4.16 -15.07
CA HIS A 234 -6.18 -5.40 -14.45
C HIS A 234 -5.00 -5.18 -13.50
N SER A 235 -4.04 -4.33 -13.86
CA SER A 235 -2.91 -4.01 -12.98
C SER A 235 -3.36 -3.31 -11.70
N LEU A 236 -4.23 -2.30 -11.81
CA LEU A 236 -4.74 -1.55 -10.66
C LEU A 236 -5.62 -2.41 -9.75
N THR A 237 -6.48 -3.27 -10.32
CA THR A 237 -7.31 -4.20 -9.52
C THR A 237 -6.47 -5.25 -8.82
N SER A 238 -5.44 -5.81 -9.47
CA SER A 238 -4.51 -6.76 -8.84
C SER A 238 -3.74 -6.10 -7.70
N SER A 239 -3.25 -4.88 -7.91
CA SER A 239 -2.54 -4.11 -6.87
C SER A 239 -3.45 -3.79 -5.68
N ALA A 240 -4.68 -3.35 -5.93
CA ALA A 240 -5.64 -3.11 -4.86
C ALA A 240 -5.96 -4.40 -4.08
N THR A 241 -6.00 -5.55 -4.75
CA THR A 241 -6.27 -6.84 -4.09
C THR A 241 -5.13 -7.26 -3.17
N THR A 242 -3.87 -7.10 -3.59
CA THR A 242 -2.71 -7.40 -2.74
C THR A 242 -2.61 -6.44 -1.56
N GLN A 243 -2.83 -5.14 -1.80
CA GLN A 243 -2.88 -4.13 -0.73
C GLN A 243 -3.99 -4.44 0.28
N PHE A 244 -5.18 -4.83 -0.18
CA PHE A 244 -6.29 -5.26 0.68
C PHE A 244 -5.91 -6.46 1.56
N ALA A 245 -5.28 -7.48 0.96
CA ALA A 245 -4.86 -8.67 1.70
C ALA A 245 -3.83 -8.34 2.78
N ILE A 246 -2.81 -7.54 2.43
CA ILE A 246 -1.77 -7.10 3.38
C ILE A 246 -2.40 -6.28 4.51
N ALA A 247 -3.22 -5.28 4.16
CA ALA A 247 -3.90 -4.43 5.13
C ALA A 247 -4.83 -5.22 6.05
N ALA A 248 -5.57 -6.19 5.52
CA ALA A 248 -6.46 -7.06 6.30
C ALA A 248 -5.70 -7.94 7.30
N ILE A 249 -4.56 -8.52 6.89
CA ILE A 249 -3.69 -9.30 7.78
C ILE A 249 -3.15 -8.42 8.92
N VAL A 250 -2.65 -7.23 8.58
CA VAL A 250 -2.14 -6.30 9.60
C VAL A 250 -3.26 -5.85 10.54
N LEU A 251 -4.46 -5.56 10.02
CA LEU A 251 -5.62 -5.19 10.84
C LEU A 251 -6.04 -6.35 11.77
N LEU A 252 -5.97 -7.60 11.32
CA LEU A 252 -6.24 -8.78 12.14
C LEU A 252 -5.25 -8.88 13.31
N ILE A 253 -3.96 -8.65 13.04
CA ILE A 253 -2.92 -8.60 14.10
C ILE A 253 -3.24 -7.46 15.08
N ALA A 254 -3.66 -6.30 14.58
CA ALA A 254 -4.03 -5.16 15.42
C ALA A 254 -5.28 -5.44 16.28
N ILE A 255 -6.28 -6.16 15.76
CA ILE A 255 -7.43 -6.66 16.54
C ILE A 255 -6.95 -7.63 17.63
N GLY A 256 -5.97 -8.49 17.33
CA GLY A 256 -5.32 -9.34 18.33
C GLY A 256 -4.64 -8.52 19.44
N GLY A 257 -3.93 -7.44 19.08
CA GLY A 257 -3.37 -6.49 20.03
C GLY A 257 -4.43 -5.80 20.89
N ALA A 258 -5.54 -5.37 20.29
CA ALA A 258 -6.69 -4.79 21.01
C ALA A 258 -7.33 -5.80 21.98
N PHE A 259 -7.41 -7.07 21.59
CA PHE A 259 -7.92 -8.14 22.45
C PHE A 259 -7.01 -8.38 23.66
N VAL A 260 -5.69 -8.35 23.46
CA VAL A 260 -4.73 -8.39 24.57
C VAL A 260 -4.91 -7.18 25.47
N ASN A 261 -5.04 -5.96 24.91
CA ASN A 261 -5.26 -4.75 25.71
C ASN A 261 -6.54 -4.86 26.56
N TYR A 262 -7.65 -5.28 25.94
CA TYR A 262 -8.91 -5.54 26.63
C TYR A 262 -8.76 -6.50 27.83
N LYS A 263 -7.99 -7.58 27.67
CA LYS A 263 -7.75 -8.52 28.80
C LYS A 263 -6.85 -7.95 29.88
N LEU A 264 -5.95 -7.02 29.57
CA LEU A 264 -5.15 -6.31 30.59
C LEU A 264 -6.03 -5.35 31.42
N ILE A 265 -6.97 -4.67 30.78
CA ILE A 265 -7.82 -3.64 31.40
C ILE A 265 -9.03 -4.22 32.13
N ALA A 266 -9.71 -5.22 31.56
CA ALA A 266 -11.00 -5.67 32.06
C ALA A 266 -10.94 -6.26 33.48
N LEU A 267 -9.87 -6.99 33.82
CA LEU A 267 -9.72 -7.62 35.13
C LEU A 267 -9.63 -6.60 36.27
N PRO A 268 -8.67 -5.64 36.28
CA PRO A 268 -8.62 -4.62 37.33
C PRO A 268 -9.89 -3.74 37.35
N MET A 269 -10.53 -3.50 36.20
CA MET A 269 -11.78 -2.75 36.14
C MET A 269 -12.96 -3.46 36.82
N SER A 270 -13.03 -4.79 36.81
CA SER A 270 -14.06 -5.54 37.55
C SER A 270 -13.95 -5.45 39.07
N ALA A 271 -12.78 -5.07 39.60
CA ALA A 271 -12.59 -4.83 41.02
C ALA A 271 -12.92 -3.38 41.41
N MET A 272 -12.72 -2.43 40.49
CA MET A 272 -12.94 -0.99 40.74
C MET A 272 -14.35 -0.52 40.40
N VAL A 273 -14.95 -1.09 39.37
CA VAL A 273 -16.32 -0.81 38.94
C VAL A 273 -17.22 -1.86 39.56
N ALA A 274 -18.38 -1.45 40.07
CA ALA A 274 -19.35 -2.37 40.66
C ALA A 274 -19.60 -3.57 39.74
N ASN A 275 -19.71 -4.77 40.32
CA ASN A 275 -19.92 -6.03 39.60
C ASN A 275 -21.38 -6.16 39.10
N ASP A 276 -21.96 -5.04 38.69
CA ASP A 276 -23.30 -4.93 38.16
C ASP A 276 -23.31 -5.36 36.70
N TYR A 277 -24.30 -6.20 36.38
CA TYR A 277 -24.59 -6.58 35.02
C TYR A 277 -25.46 -5.50 34.39
N VAL A 278 -24.92 -4.80 33.40
CA VAL A 278 -25.66 -3.79 32.62
C VAL A 278 -26.65 -4.48 31.67
N THR A 279 -26.34 -5.70 31.24
CA THR A 279 -27.21 -6.57 30.45
C THR A 279 -27.00 -8.00 30.93
N ALA A 280 -27.95 -8.91 30.64
CA ALA A 280 -27.93 -10.31 31.10
C ALA A 280 -26.57 -11.03 30.97
N ASN A 281 -25.73 -10.66 29.98
CA ASN A 281 -24.44 -11.27 29.73
C ASN A 281 -23.24 -10.28 29.71
N LEU A 282 -23.43 -8.99 30.02
CA LEU A 282 -22.35 -7.99 29.93
C LEU A 282 -22.13 -7.30 31.29
N GLN A 283 -20.92 -7.44 31.83
CA GLN A 283 -20.49 -6.76 33.05
C GLN A 283 -20.12 -5.30 32.77
N ALA A 284 -20.30 -4.42 33.75
CA ALA A 284 -19.90 -3.01 33.63
C ALA A 284 -18.40 -2.83 33.35
N SER A 285 -17.55 -3.73 33.87
CA SER A 285 -16.10 -3.77 33.63
C SER A 285 -15.74 -3.98 32.16
N ASP A 286 -16.45 -4.87 31.46
CA ASP A 286 -16.23 -5.16 30.05
C ASP A 286 -16.53 -3.94 29.19
N ILE A 287 -17.64 -3.25 29.50
CA ILE A 287 -18.03 -2.03 28.79
C ILE A 287 -17.00 -0.93 29.04
N ALA A 288 -16.55 -0.75 30.28
CA ALA A 288 -15.57 0.28 30.61
C ALA A 288 -14.23 0.04 29.91
N ALA A 289 -13.75 -1.21 29.84
CA ALA A 289 -12.55 -1.57 29.11
C ALA A 289 -12.68 -1.30 27.60
N LEU A 290 -13.82 -1.65 27.00
CA LEU A 290 -14.09 -1.35 25.58
C LEU A 290 -14.15 0.16 25.30
N VAL A 291 -14.73 0.96 26.20
CA VAL A 291 -14.79 2.42 26.06
C VAL A 291 -13.39 3.02 26.07
N ILE A 292 -12.50 2.59 26.97
CA ILE A 292 -11.11 3.05 27.00
C ILE A 292 -10.43 2.77 25.66
N ILE A 293 -10.51 1.53 25.18
CA ILE A 293 -9.90 1.11 23.91
C ILE A 293 -10.49 1.88 22.72
N PHE A 294 -11.80 2.13 22.70
CA PHE A 294 -12.42 2.91 21.62
C PHE A 294 -11.99 4.37 21.65
N VAL A 295 -11.90 4.99 22.83
CA VAL A 295 -11.38 6.37 22.96
C VAL A 295 -9.94 6.43 22.49
N GLU A 296 -9.13 5.45 22.85
CA GLU A 296 -7.73 5.34 22.46
C GLU A 296 -7.54 5.12 20.97
N ALA A 297 -8.25 4.15 20.37
CA ALA A 297 -8.23 3.91 18.94
C ALA A 297 -8.69 5.15 18.15
N SER A 298 -9.75 5.83 18.64
CA SER A 298 -10.24 7.07 18.03
C SER A 298 -9.22 8.20 18.14
N MET A 299 -8.60 8.39 19.30
CA MET A 299 -7.61 9.43 19.51
C MET A 299 -6.32 9.16 18.72
N GLY A 300 -5.93 7.90 18.59
CA GLY A 300 -4.83 7.44 17.74
C GLY A 300 -5.09 7.72 16.26
N LEU A 301 -6.29 7.42 15.77
CA LEU A 301 -6.73 7.76 14.42
C LEU A 301 -6.62 9.27 14.15
N PHE A 302 -7.11 10.09 15.07
CA PHE A 302 -7.03 11.55 14.98
C PHE A 302 -5.60 12.09 15.04
N LEU A 303 -4.72 11.47 15.84
CA LEU A 303 -3.31 11.82 15.91
C LEU A 303 -2.62 11.56 14.57
N MET A 304 -2.85 10.41 13.94
CA MET A 304 -2.26 10.04 12.65
C MET A 304 -2.75 10.94 11.52
N GLU A 305 -4.02 11.34 11.54
CA GLU A 305 -4.60 12.30 10.61
C GLU A 305 -3.99 13.71 10.80
N ALA A 306 -3.82 14.16 12.06
CA ALA A 306 -3.21 15.46 12.36
C ALA A 306 -1.73 15.54 11.95
N LEU A 307 -1.03 14.40 11.96
CA LEU A 307 0.34 14.24 11.48
C LEU A 307 0.44 14.15 9.95
N ARG A 308 -0.67 14.08 9.21
CA ARG A 308 -0.72 13.85 7.75
C ARG A 308 -0.06 12.55 7.32
N ILE A 309 -0.04 11.55 8.21
CA ILE A 309 0.37 10.20 7.84
C ILE A 309 -0.81 9.52 7.14
N THR A 310 -2.02 9.71 7.67
CA THR A 310 -3.27 9.21 7.07
C THR A 310 -4.12 10.33 6.47
N HIS A 311 -4.98 9.97 5.51
CA HIS A 311 -5.87 10.87 4.78
C HIS A 311 -7.34 10.40 4.82
N LEU A 312 -7.78 9.90 5.97
CA LEU A 312 -9.13 9.38 6.15
C LEU A 312 -10.18 10.50 6.25
N PHE A 313 -9.79 11.69 6.71
CA PHE A 313 -10.68 12.81 6.94
C PHE A 313 -10.20 14.08 6.20
N PRO A 314 -10.62 14.31 4.94
CA PRO A 314 -10.19 15.46 4.14
C PRO A 314 -10.37 16.82 4.83
N ARG A 315 -11.35 16.94 5.73
CA ARG A 315 -11.59 18.17 6.52
C ARG A 315 -10.47 18.49 7.50
N ILE A 316 -9.83 17.47 8.09
CA ILE A 316 -8.74 17.67 9.07
C ILE A 316 -7.46 18.12 8.36
N ASN A 317 -7.21 17.62 7.15
CA ASN A 317 -6.06 18.02 6.34
C ASN A 317 -6.09 19.51 5.94
N ASN A 318 -7.31 20.04 5.71
CA ASN A 318 -7.54 21.44 5.31
C ASN A 318 -7.61 22.42 6.50
N LEU A 319 -7.39 21.98 7.74
CA LEU A 319 -7.38 22.87 8.90
C LEU A 319 -6.15 23.79 8.90
N PRO A 320 -6.28 25.04 9.39
CA PRO A 320 -5.13 25.92 9.57
C PRO A 320 -4.11 25.30 10.53
N ASP A 321 -2.82 25.45 10.22
CA ASP A 321 -1.71 24.75 10.91
C ASP A 321 -1.72 24.92 12.43
N LYS A 322 -2.13 26.10 12.93
CA LYS A 322 -2.23 26.38 14.36
C LYS A 322 -3.26 25.47 15.05
N MET A 323 -4.42 25.26 14.43
CA MET A 323 -5.47 24.42 14.99
C MET A 323 -5.10 22.94 14.89
N ARG A 324 -4.49 22.52 13.77
CA ARG A 324 -4.00 21.14 13.60
C ARG A 324 -2.95 20.79 14.65
N ARG A 325 -1.97 21.68 14.90
CA ARG A 325 -0.94 21.46 15.93
C ARG A 325 -1.53 21.38 17.34
N ARG A 326 -2.53 22.20 17.67
CA ARG A 326 -3.25 22.10 18.96
C ARG A 326 -3.96 20.76 19.08
N PHE A 327 -4.68 20.35 18.05
CA PHE A 327 -5.39 19.08 18.03
C PHE A 327 -4.44 17.88 18.18
N MET A 328 -3.28 17.92 17.50
CA MET A 328 -2.21 16.93 17.67
C MET A 328 -1.71 16.85 19.12
N TRP A 329 -1.42 17.98 19.77
CA TRP A 329 -0.98 17.99 21.16
C TRP A 329 -2.05 17.50 22.13
N VAL A 330 -3.32 17.86 21.92
CA VAL A 330 -4.44 17.35 22.71
C VAL A 330 -4.54 15.83 22.58
N ALA A 331 -4.52 15.32 21.35
CA ALA A 331 -4.60 13.88 21.08
C ALA A 331 -3.44 13.11 21.69
N PHE A 332 -2.23 13.60 21.49
CA PHE A 332 -1.03 13.02 22.09
C PHE A 332 -1.08 13.02 23.62
N SER A 333 -1.49 14.13 24.24
CA SER A 333 -1.60 14.22 25.69
C SER A 333 -2.63 13.25 26.26
N LEU A 334 -3.78 13.08 25.60
CA LEU A 334 -4.83 12.18 26.04
C LEU A 334 -4.41 10.72 25.92
N LEU A 335 -3.76 10.34 24.81
CA LEU A 335 -3.18 8.99 24.64
C LEU A 335 -2.11 8.71 25.70
N LEU A 336 -1.24 9.68 25.98
CA LEU A 336 -0.24 9.55 27.02
C LEU A 336 -0.90 9.35 28.39
N THR A 337 -1.95 10.10 28.71
CA THR A 337 -2.67 9.91 29.98
C THR A 337 -3.34 8.56 30.08
N LEU A 338 -3.96 8.06 29.01
CA LEU A 338 -4.56 6.73 28.99
C LEU A 338 -3.51 5.63 29.15
N ALA A 339 -2.37 5.73 28.44
CA ALA A 339 -1.26 4.80 28.60
C ALA A 339 -0.70 4.76 30.04
N LEU A 340 -0.63 5.91 30.71
CA LEU A 340 -0.24 5.96 32.12
C LEU A 340 -1.29 5.31 33.05
N VAL A 341 -2.58 5.49 32.75
CA VAL A 341 -3.67 4.81 33.47
C VAL A 341 -3.60 3.29 33.27
N GLU A 342 -3.31 2.82 32.05
CA GLU A 342 -3.16 1.38 31.76
C GLU A 342 -1.96 0.77 32.49
N VAL A 343 -0.85 1.49 32.61
CA VAL A 343 0.28 1.07 33.45
C VAL A 343 -0.15 0.90 34.91
N ALA A 344 -0.94 1.84 35.45
CA ALA A 344 -1.45 1.75 36.81
C ALA A 344 -2.42 0.57 36.99
N LEU A 345 -3.30 0.33 36.01
CA LEU A 345 -4.22 -0.81 35.99
C LEU A 345 -3.46 -2.15 35.89
N ALA A 346 -2.37 -2.21 35.13
CA ALA A 346 -1.52 -3.40 35.03
C ALA A 346 -0.87 -3.75 36.37
N VAL A 347 -0.43 -2.75 37.13
CA VAL A 347 0.06 -2.96 38.50
C VAL A 347 -1.07 -3.50 39.39
N LEU A 348 -2.25 -2.87 39.35
CA LEU A 348 -3.40 -3.30 40.16
C LEU A 348 -3.82 -4.75 39.86
N ARG A 349 -3.76 -5.15 38.58
CA ARG A 349 -4.03 -6.51 38.14
C ARG A 349 -3.17 -7.54 38.88
N ASP A 350 -1.88 -7.27 39.01
CA ASP A 350 -0.94 -8.18 39.67
C ASP A 350 -1.25 -8.34 41.16
N TRP A 351 -1.56 -7.23 41.85
CA TRP A 351 -2.00 -7.26 43.25
C TRP A 351 -3.24 -8.15 43.46
N ILE A 352 -4.27 -7.98 42.62
CA ILE A 352 -5.52 -8.75 42.70
C ILE A 352 -5.26 -10.25 42.49
N VAL A 353 -4.41 -10.62 41.53
CA VAL A 353 -4.11 -12.03 41.23
C VAL A 353 -3.34 -12.68 42.38
N ILE A 354 -2.36 -11.98 42.96
CA ILE A 354 -1.60 -12.47 44.10
C ILE A 354 -2.51 -12.70 45.32
N GLU A 355 -3.42 -11.77 45.60
CA GLU A 355 -4.39 -11.90 46.70
C GLU A 355 -5.36 -13.08 46.47
N GLY A 356 -5.86 -13.27 45.24
CA GLY A 356 -6.73 -14.39 44.91
C GLY A 356 -6.08 -15.76 45.10
N ILE A 357 -4.79 -15.89 44.75
CA ILE A 357 -4.02 -17.14 44.96
C ILE A 357 -3.84 -17.41 46.45
N LYS A 358 -3.55 -16.40 47.26
CA LYS A 358 -3.43 -16.55 48.73
C LYS A 358 -4.73 -17.03 49.34
N LEU A 359 -5.84 -16.37 49.01
CA LEU A 359 -7.15 -16.67 49.59
C LEU A 359 -7.65 -18.08 49.22
N THR A 360 -7.43 -18.50 47.96
CA THR A 360 -7.75 -19.87 47.53
C THR A 360 -6.86 -20.92 48.19
N SER A 361 -5.58 -20.63 48.43
CA SER A 361 -4.67 -21.53 49.14
C SER A 361 -5.00 -21.67 50.63
N GLU A 362 -5.49 -20.60 51.26
CA GLU A 362 -5.97 -20.61 52.66
C GLU A 362 -7.28 -21.40 52.78
N LEU A 363 -8.21 -21.21 51.85
CA LEU A 363 -9.48 -21.96 51.80
C LEU A 363 -9.30 -23.44 51.44
N ALA A 364 -8.24 -23.79 50.71
CA ALA A 364 -7.92 -25.18 50.34
C ALA A 364 -7.27 -26.00 51.48
N GLY A 365 -7.17 -25.45 52.70
CA GLY A 365 -6.73 -26.21 53.87
C GLY A 365 -5.21 -26.35 54.03
N GLY A 366 -4.44 -25.36 53.56
CA GLY A 366 -3.11 -25.04 54.08
C GLY A 366 -2.12 -26.20 54.23
N GLY A 367 -1.62 -26.72 53.11
CA GLY A 367 -0.53 -27.71 53.11
C GLY A 367 0.31 -27.63 51.84
N THR A 368 1.54 -27.15 51.97
CA THR A 368 2.67 -27.40 51.05
C THR A 368 2.57 -26.91 49.60
N VAL A 369 2.04 -25.70 49.36
CA VAL A 369 2.38 -24.94 48.12
C VAL A 369 2.90 -23.53 48.41
N ALA A 370 2.66 -23.00 49.62
CA ALA A 370 3.07 -21.66 50.03
C ALA A 370 4.59 -21.48 50.22
N ALA A 371 5.37 -22.56 50.34
CA ALA A 371 6.82 -22.47 50.61
C ALA A 371 7.70 -22.39 49.35
N ALA A 372 7.15 -22.52 48.14
CA ALA A 372 7.92 -22.41 46.89
C ALA A 372 7.91 -21.00 46.27
N ALA A 373 7.19 -20.05 46.87
CA ALA A 373 6.98 -18.71 46.29
C ALA A 373 7.89 -17.61 46.85
N GLU A 374 8.60 -17.85 47.95
CA GLU A 374 9.46 -16.83 48.58
C GLU A 374 10.87 -16.72 47.95
N ASP A 375 11.35 -17.77 47.27
CA ASP A 375 12.75 -17.85 46.78
C ASP A 375 12.98 -17.31 45.35
N SER A 376 12.06 -16.52 44.80
CA SER A 376 12.25 -15.91 43.47
C SER A 376 11.62 -14.52 43.35
N SER A 377 11.98 -13.63 44.28
CA SER A 377 11.57 -12.21 44.30
C SER A 377 11.89 -11.43 43.01
N LEU A 378 12.87 -11.89 42.23
CA LEU A 378 13.18 -11.34 40.91
C LEU A 378 12.32 -11.95 39.79
N VAL A 379 12.08 -13.27 39.78
CA VAL A 379 11.30 -13.93 38.72
C VAL A 379 9.82 -13.54 38.79
N ASN A 380 9.27 -13.34 39.99
CA ASN A 380 7.88 -12.90 40.17
C ASN A 380 7.62 -11.44 39.74
N LYS A 381 8.66 -10.59 39.62
CA LYS A 381 8.51 -9.21 39.14
C LYS A 381 8.59 -9.08 37.61
N ILE A 382 9.09 -10.11 36.92
CA ILE A 382 9.24 -10.11 35.45
C ILE A 382 7.86 -10.01 34.76
N PRO A 383 6.81 -10.77 35.17
CA PRO A 383 5.49 -10.63 34.58
C PRO A 383 4.88 -9.24 34.81
N THR A 384 5.04 -8.66 36.00
CA THR A 384 4.51 -7.33 36.33
C THR A 384 5.13 -6.26 35.45
N ILE A 385 6.46 -6.24 35.32
CA ILE A 385 7.18 -5.29 34.45
C ILE A 385 6.76 -5.50 32.99
N GLY A 386 6.64 -6.76 32.54
CA GLY A 386 6.17 -7.08 31.20
C GLY A 386 4.76 -6.55 30.91
N GLN A 387 3.84 -6.68 31.86
CA GLN A 387 2.48 -6.17 31.72
C GLN A 387 2.40 -4.63 31.78
N MET A 388 3.24 -3.99 32.59
CA MET A 388 3.34 -2.52 32.62
C MET A 388 3.87 -1.98 31.29
N ILE A 389 4.94 -2.57 30.76
CA ILE A 389 5.50 -2.20 29.45
C ILE A 389 4.44 -2.42 28.37
N LEU A 390 3.75 -3.56 28.41
CA LEU A 390 2.71 -3.89 27.44
C LEU A 390 1.53 -2.91 27.51
N GLY A 391 1.00 -2.60 28.69
CA GLY A 391 -0.06 -1.59 28.89
C GLY A 391 0.38 -0.17 28.53
N PHE A 392 1.68 0.15 28.61
CA PHE A 392 2.16 1.44 28.09
C PHE A 392 2.22 1.48 26.57
N ILE A 393 2.68 0.39 25.93
CA ILE A 393 2.97 0.34 24.49
C ILE A 393 1.70 0.11 23.66
N LEU A 394 0.76 -0.70 24.14
CA LEU A 394 -0.44 -1.08 23.39
C LEU A 394 -1.27 0.13 22.92
N PRO A 395 -1.44 1.21 23.70
CA PRO A 395 -2.08 2.43 23.23
C PRO A 395 -1.48 3.07 22.00
N TRP A 396 -0.15 3.12 21.97
CA TRP A 396 0.56 3.62 20.80
C TRP A 396 0.46 2.65 19.63
N ALA A 397 0.53 1.34 19.89
CA ALA A 397 0.35 0.31 18.88
C ALA A 397 -1.05 0.38 18.23
N LEU A 398 -2.10 0.63 19.02
CA LEU A 398 -3.46 0.83 18.52
C LEU A 398 -3.61 2.13 17.72
N ALA A 399 -2.88 3.19 18.08
CA ALA A 399 -2.84 4.39 17.26
C ALA A 399 -2.27 4.13 15.85
N PHE A 400 -1.27 3.25 15.73
CA PHE A 400 -0.72 2.86 14.42
C PHE A 400 -1.69 2.02 13.57
N MET A 401 -2.79 1.48 14.13
CA MET A 401 -3.84 0.79 13.37
C MET A 401 -4.47 1.70 12.29
N ALA A 402 -4.41 3.02 12.46
CA ALA A 402 -4.92 3.99 11.50
C ALA A 402 -4.32 3.80 10.08
N ILE A 403 -3.03 3.47 9.99
CA ILE A 403 -2.31 3.32 8.72
C ILE A 403 -2.87 2.13 7.90
N PRO A 404 -2.85 0.87 8.40
CA PRO A 404 -3.44 -0.25 7.67
C PRO A 404 -4.96 -0.07 7.50
N LEU A 405 -5.66 0.61 8.41
CA LEU A 405 -7.08 0.91 8.25
C LEU A 405 -7.35 1.80 7.02
N GLU A 406 -6.51 2.81 6.76
CA GLU A 406 -6.59 3.63 5.54
C GLU A 406 -6.42 2.78 4.29
N TYR A 407 -5.31 2.03 4.19
CA TYR A 407 -5.08 1.13 3.06
C TYR A 407 -6.22 0.13 2.89
N PHE A 408 -6.75 -0.41 3.99
CA PHE A 408 -7.91 -1.30 3.98
C PHE A 408 -9.13 -0.62 3.40
N ILE A 409 -9.50 0.59 3.83
CA ILE A 409 -10.69 1.31 3.34
C ILE A 409 -10.57 1.62 1.84
N HIS A 410 -9.41 2.14 1.39
CA HIS A 410 -9.19 2.46 -0.01
C HIS A 410 -9.25 1.23 -0.92
N SER A 411 -8.53 0.17 -0.54
CA SER A 411 -8.49 -1.07 -1.31
C SER A 411 -9.79 -1.89 -1.20
N ALA A 412 -10.46 -1.87 -0.06
CA ALA A 412 -11.75 -2.53 0.16
C ALA A 412 -12.82 -2.02 -0.79
N ARG A 413 -12.85 -0.72 -1.09
CA ARG A 413 -13.80 -0.18 -2.07
C ARG A 413 -13.68 -0.86 -3.43
N THR A 414 -12.44 -1.08 -3.89
CA THR A 414 -12.16 -1.74 -5.17
C THR A 414 -12.50 -3.23 -5.10
N VAL A 415 -12.02 -3.93 -4.07
CA VAL A 415 -12.24 -5.38 -3.90
C VAL A 415 -13.72 -5.71 -3.69
N LEU A 416 -14.42 -4.95 -2.83
CA LEU A 416 -15.86 -5.07 -2.61
C LEU A 416 -16.65 -4.71 -3.87
N GLY A 417 -16.19 -3.72 -4.64
CA GLY A 417 -16.80 -3.37 -5.92
C GLY A 417 -16.75 -4.53 -6.92
N VAL A 418 -15.59 -5.17 -7.05
CA VAL A 418 -15.42 -6.35 -7.91
C VAL A 418 -16.21 -7.54 -7.38
N SER A 419 -16.16 -7.81 -6.08
CA SER A 419 -16.89 -8.93 -5.46
C SER A 419 -18.40 -8.77 -5.58
N LEU A 420 -18.93 -7.55 -5.45
CA LEU A 420 -20.34 -7.23 -5.65
C LEU A 420 -20.78 -7.53 -7.09
N VAL A 421 -19.97 -7.15 -8.09
CA VAL A 421 -20.26 -7.44 -9.51
C VAL A 421 -20.30 -8.96 -9.74
N VAL A 422 -19.33 -9.69 -9.20
CA VAL A 422 -19.30 -11.16 -9.27
C VAL A 422 -20.51 -11.78 -8.56
N GLY A 423 -20.87 -11.27 -7.37
CA GLY A 423 -22.01 -11.72 -6.59
C GLY A 423 -23.34 -11.51 -7.33
N ILE A 424 -23.54 -10.35 -7.94
CA ILE A 424 -24.74 -10.05 -8.74
C ILE A 424 -24.81 -10.96 -9.98
N ARG A 425 -23.67 -11.19 -10.67
CA ARG A 425 -23.60 -12.12 -11.80
C ARG A 425 -23.91 -13.56 -11.37
N GLY A 426 -23.39 -13.99 -10.22
CA GLY A 426 -23.66 -15.29 -9.62
C GLY A 426 -25.14 -15.46 -9.26
N LEU A 427 -25.75 -14.45 -8.65
CA LEU A 427 -27.18 -14.44 -8.33
C LEU A 427 -28.04 -14.49 -9.60
N ALA A 428 -27.68 -13.74 -10.63
CA ALA A 428 -28.35 -13.80 -11.93
C ALA A 428 -28.25 -15.18 -12.58
N PHE A 429 -27.08 -15.83 -12.47
CA PHE A 429 -26.90 -17.21 -12.92
C PHE A 429 -27.78 -18.18 -12.14
N ALA A 430 -27.81 -18.08 -10.81
CA ALA A 430 -28.66 -18.90 -9.95
C ALA A 430 -30.15 -18.75 -10.32
N LEU A 431 -30.64 -17.52 -10.52
CA LEU A 431 -32.01 -17.29 -10.97
C LEU A 431 -32.31 -17.92 -12.34
N ARG A 432 -31.35 -17.91 -13.28
CA ARG A 432 -31.51 -18.61 -14.56
C ARG A 432 -31.61 -20.12 -14.37
N VAL A 433 -30.76 -20.70 -13.54
CA VAL A 433 -30.78 -22.14 -13.23
C VAL A 433 -32.13 -22.52 -12.61
N VAL A 434 -32.58 -21.79 -11.57
CA VAL A 434 -33.87 -22.04 -10.93
C VAL A 434 -35.03 -21.88 -11.93
N ALA A 435 -34.98 -20.89 -12.83
CA ALA A 435 -35.98 -20.73 -13.88
C ALA A 435 -35.99 -21.86 -14.91
N HIS A 436 -34.84 -22.51 -15.14
CA HIS A 436 -34.75 -23.70 -15.99
C HIS A 436 -35.28 -24.93 -15.26
N VAL A 437 -34.92 -25.12 -13.99
CA VAL A 437 -35.41 -26.21 -13.15
C VAL A 437 -36.93 -26.13 -12.99
N ALA A 438 -37.49 -24.94 -12.71
CA ALA A 438 -38.93 -24.75 -12.59
C ALA A 438 -39.70 -25.11 -13.88
N ARG A 439 -39.11 -24.83 -15.05
CA ARG A 439 -39.66 -25.25 -16.36
C ARG A 439 -39.59 -26.75 -16.55
N GLN A 440 -38.46 -27.35 -16.23
CA GLN A 440 -38.27 -28.79 -16.37
C GLN A 440 -39.14 -29.57 -15.38
N ALA A 441 -39.27 -29.11 -14.14
CA ALA A 441 -40.15 -29.69 -13.13
C ALA A 441 -41.61 -29.65 -13.57
N GLY A 442 -42.07 -28.55 -14.18
CA GLY A 442 -43.40 -28.47 -14.77
C GLY A 442 -43.62 -29.51 -15.88
N ASN A 443 -42.64 -29.70 -16.77
CA ASN A 443 -42.71 -30.73 -17.82
C ASN A 443 -42.65 -32.16 -17.24
N LEU A 444 -41.83 -32.39 -16.23
CA LEU A 444 -41.73 -33.69 -15.54
C LEU A 444 -43.04 -34.03 -14.82
N LEU A 445 -43.68 -33.06 -14.17
CA LEU A 445 -44.98 -33.25 -13.54
C LEU A 445 -46.06 -33.61 -14.57
N VAL A 446 -46.05 -32.98 -15.74
CA VAL A 446 -46.93 -33.35 -16.86
C VAL A 446 -46.66 -34.80 -17.30
N ASN A 447 -45.39 -35.18 -17.48
CA ASN A 447 -45.05 -36.55 -17.89
C ASN A 447 -45.39 -37.59 -16.81
N LEU A 448 -45.16 -37.30 -15.53
CA LEU A 448 -45.53 -38.18 -14.40
C LEU A 448 -47.05 -38.35 -14.32
N TYR A 449 -47.79 -37.28 -14.56
CA TYR A 449 -49.25 -37.32 -14.63
C TYR A 449 -49.73 -38.18 -15.80
N ASP A 450 -49.12 -38.06 -16.98
CA ASP A 450 -49.40 -38.92 -18.14
C ASP A 450 -49.08 -40.41 -17.86
N VAL A 451 -48.02 -40.72 -17.10
CA VAL A 451 -47.69 -42.10 -16.68
C VAL A 451 -48.74 -42.67 -15.72
N LEU A 452 -49.28 -41.86 -14.80
CA LEU A 452 -50.31 -42.31 -13.85
C LEU A 452 -51.62 -42.72 -14.55
N ILE A 453 -51.89 -42.12 -15.73
CA ILE A 453 -53.08 -42.32 -16.57
C ILE A 453 -52.78 -43.27 -17.75
N PHE A 454 -51.66 -43.99 -17.73
CA PHE A 454 -51.16 -44.78 -18.87
C PHE A 454 -52.12 -45.88 -19.36
N LEU A 455 -52.89 -46.51 -18.47
CA LEU A 455 -53.84 -47.60 -18.81
C LEU A 455 -54.94 -47.18 -19.80
N PRO A 456 -55.76 -46.14 -19.52
CA PRO A 456 -56.73 -45.64 -20.50
C PRO A 456 -56.07 -45.01 -21.73
N LEU A 457 -54.85 -44.48 -21.61
CA LEU A 457 -54.09 -43.91 -22.74
C LEU A 457 -53.67 -44.96 -23.78
N LEU A 458 -53.30 -46.17 -23.34
CA LEU A 458 -53.01 -47.31 -24.21
C LEU A 458 -54.27 -47.78 -24.94
N VAL A 459 -55.40 -47.86 -24.23
CA VAL A 459 -56.69 -48.23 -24.83
C VAL A 459 -57.11 -47.21 -25.89
N GLU A 460 -56.96 -45.91 -25.62
CA GLU A 460 -57.23 -44.84 -26.59
C GLU A 460 -56.30 -44.94 -27.82
N ARG A 461 -55.00 -45.21 -27.62
CA ARG A 461 -54.02 -45.35 -28.71
C ARG A 461 -54.25 -46.60 -29.57
N ILE A 462 -54.77 -47.68 -28.99
CA ILE A 462 -55.14 -48.91 -29.71
C ILE A 462 -56.45 -48.71 -30.49
N VAL A 463 -57.39 -47.94 -29.94
CA VAL A 463 -58.70 -47.66 -30.57
C VAL A 463 -58.63 -46.55 -31.63
N ARG A 464 -57.65 -45.64 -31.56
CA ARG A 464 -57.39 -44.61 -32.59
C ARG A 464 -55.92 -44.63 -33.04
N PRO A 465 -55.55 -45.46 -34.04
CA PRO A 465 -54.17 -45.54 -34.51
C PRO A 465 -53.73 -44.34 -35.37
N ASN A 466 -54.63 -43.47 -35.83
CA ASN A 466 -54.31 -42.41 -36.79
C ASN A 466 -54.79 -41.02 -36.36
N GLY A 467 -53.80 -40.16 -36.13
CA GLY A 467 -53.91 -38.72 -35.97
C GLY A 467 -52.51 -38.13 -36.03
N GLY A 468 -51.84 -38.30 -37.17
CA GLY A 468 -50.51 -37.75 -37.42
C GLY A 468 -50.50 -36.24 -37.21
N GLN A 469 -49.54 -35.77 -36.41
CA GLN A 469 -48.95 -34.47 -36.65
C GLN A 469 -47.77 -34.70 -37.58
N ASP A 470 -47.94 -34.28 -38.83
CA ASP A 470 -46.86 -34.02 -39.76
C ASP A 470 -45.80 -33.14 -39.08
N VAL A 471 -44.68 -33.76 -38.71
CA VAL A 471 -43.41 -33.04 -38.65
C VAL A 471 -43.00 -32.85 -40.11
N GLY A 472 -43.55 -31.83 -40.76
CA GLY A 472 -43.00 -31.32 -42.01
C GLY A 472 -41.53 -30.93 -41.76
N PRO A 473 -40.60 -31.20 -42.69
CA PRO A 473 -39.21 -30.83 -42.51
C PRO A 473 -39.14 -29.32 -42.33
N SER A 474 -38.69 -28.89 -41.15
CA SER A 474 -38.31 -27.51 -40.88
C SER A 474 -37.27 -27.12 -41.93
N LYS A 475 -37.70 -26.37 -42.96
CA LYS A 475 -36.79 -25.61 -43.81
C LYS A 475 -36.02 -24.69 -42.88
N SER A 476 -34.77 -25.07 -42.63
CA SER A 476 -33.69 -24.22 -42.19
C SER A 476 -33.78 -22.86 -42.89
N ARG A 477 -34.40 -21.88 -42.22
CA ARG A 477 -34.26 -20.48 -42.57
C ARG A 477 -32.90 -20.06 -42.04
N ARG A 478 -31.90 -20.33 -42.88
CA ARG A 478 -30.56 -19.75 -42.79
C ARG A 478 -30.73 -18.23 -42.88
N VAL A 479 -30.79 -17.55 -41.73
CA VAL A 479 -30.60 -16.10 -41.66
C VAL A 479 -29.10 -15.87 -41.55
N ALA A 480 -28.62 -15.07 -42.49
CA ALA A 480 -27.23 -14.73 -42.77
C ALA A 480 -26.45 -14.22 -41.54
N PRO A 481 -25.10 -14.32 -41.58
CA PRO A 481 -24.25 -13.72 -40.56
C PRO A 481 -24.45 -12.20 -40.54
N PHE A 482 -24.67 -11.65 -39.35
CA PHE A 482 -24.56 -10.21 -39.14
C PHE A 482 -23.06 -9.87 -39.25
N ALA A 483 -22.69 -9.36 -40.42
CA ALA A 483 -21.41 -8.72 -40.65
C ALA A 483 -21.36 -7.40 -39.86
N ALA A 484 -20.19 -7.15 -39.29
CA ALA A 484 -19.83 -5.93 -38.62
C ALA A 484 -19.97 -4.70 -39.52
N LYS A 485 -20.43 -3.60 -38.91
CA LYS A 485 -19.81 -2.29 -39.06
C LYS A 485 -19.88 -1.55 -37.74
#